data_AF-A0A7J0BSE3-F1
#
_entry.id   AF-A0A7J0BSE3-F1
#
_cell.length_a   1.000
_cell.length_b   1.000
_cell.length_c   1.000
_cell.angle_alpha   90.00
_cell.angle_beta   90.00
_cell.angle_gamma   90.00
#
_symmetry.space_group_name_H-M   'P 1'
#
loop_
_entity.id
_entity.type
_entity.pdbx_description
1 polymer ?
#
loop_
_entity_poly.entity_id
_entity_poly.type
_entity_poly.pdbx_seq_one_letter_code
_entity_poly.pdbx_strand_id
1 'polypeptide(L)'
;MPLVVCQTCGKEFSARPGRVASGRGKFCSRECSATSRRNTDIVACQWCGKETLRKSTRQKYCSRACAAASAHAAHFSKPQQTIRCRTCGRPFAPRTATDAHCDARCRMARKQESGHGYGMFEDPWANGSIPPDRYGKDLYRMPDAGLGF
;
A
#
# COMPACT_ATOMS: atom_id res chain seq x y z
N MET A 1 22.23 28.09 32.14
CA MET A 1 21.07 27.77 31.27
C MET A 1 20.84 28.95 30.34
N PRO A 2 20.88 28.79 29.01
CA PRO A 2 20.66 29.90 28.08
C PRO A 2 19.22 30.44 28.16
N LEU A 3 19.11 31.77 28.05
CA LEU A 3 17.84 32.48 27.83
C LEU A 3 17.52 32.43 26.33
N VAL A 4 16.29 32.01 26.01
CA VAL A 4 15.81 31.89 24.62
C VAL A 4 14.48 32.63 24.51
N VAL A 5 14.26 33.29 23.38
CA VAL A 5 13.02 34.01 23.07
C VAL A 5 11.99 33.04 22.47
N CYS A 6 10.77 33.05 23.00
CA CYS A 6 9.67 32.26 22.48
C CYS A 6 9.19 32.80 21.13
N GLN A 7 9.14 31.94 20.09
CA GLN A 7 8.77 32.35 18.74
C GLN A 7 7.30 32.80 18.59
N THR A 8 6.40 32.42 19.50
CA THR A 8 4.97 32.79 19.42
C THR A 8 4.56 33.96 20.27
N CYS A 9 5.19 34.17 21.44
CA CYS A 9 4.79 35.23 22.37
C CYS A 9 5.89 36.25 22.67
N GLY A 10 7.12 36.04 22.17
CA GLY A 10 8.24 36.95 22.37
C GLY A 10 8.84 36.96 23.78
N LYS A 11 8.32 36.18 24.73
CA LYS A 11 8.85 36.12 26.11
C LYS A 11 10.17 35.37 26.18
N GLU A 12 11.09 35.87 26.99
CA GLU A 12 12.33 35.20 27.34
C GLU A 12 12.07 34.08 28.35
N PHE A 13 12.69 32.92 28.15
CA PHE A 13 12.60 31.80 29.08
C PHE A 13 13.91 31.02 29.13
N SER A 14 14.17 30.35 30.26
CA SER A 14 15.34 29.50 30.42
C SER A 14 15.11 28.13 29.79
N ALA A 15 16.02 27.71 28.90
CA ALA A 15 15.96 26.41 28.25
C ALA A 15 17.22 25.59 28.56
N ARG A 16 17.09 24.26 28.57
CA ARG A 16 18.26 23.37 28.67
C ARG A 16 19.07 23.46 27.37
N PRO A 17 20.41 23.63 27.43
CA PRO A 17 21.23 23.81 26.23
C PRO A 17 21.11 22.64 25.25
N GLY A 18 21.00 21.38 25.73
CA GLY A 18 20.78 20.22 24.86
C GLY A 18 19.45 20.24 24.07
N ARG A 19 18.39 20.87 24.60
CA ARG A 19 17.14 21.07 23.84
C ARG A 19 17.27 22.16 22.78
N VAL A 20 18.09 23.18 23.05
CA VAL A 20 18.35 24.27 22.10
C VAL A 20 19.20 23.74 20.95
N ALA A 21 20.27 22.99 21.24
CA ALA A 21 21.13 22.36 20.23
C ALA A 21 20.37 21.40 19.30
N SER A 22 19.34 20.70 19.81
CA SER A 22 18.46 19.83 19.03
C SER A 22 17.26 20.54 18.38
N GLY A 23 17.17 21.87 18.48
CA GLY A 23 16.12 22.68 17.86
C GLY A 23 14.72 22.56 18.50
N ARG A 24 14.61 21.98 19.71
CA ARG A 24 13.33 21.73 20.41
C ARG A 24 12.97 22.81 21.44
N GLY A 25 13.89 23.71 21.77
CA GLY A 25 13.69 24.79 22.76
C GLY A 25 13.14 26.11 22.19
N LYS A 26 12.11 26.06 21.33
CA LYS A 26 11.60 27.26 20.60
C LYS A 26 10.42 27.99 21.26
N PHE A 27 9.75 27.34 22.21
CA PHE A 27 8.50 27.83 22.81
C PHE A 27 8.54 27.75 24.34
N CYS A 28 7.99 28.74 25.03
CA CYS A 28 7.99 28.83 26.49
C CYS A 28 6.95 27.92 27.17
N SER A 29 5.85 27.59 26.48
CA SER A 29 4.75 26.79 27.02
C SER A 29 4.15 25.84 25.98
N ARG A 30 3.37 24.86 26.46
CA ARG A 30 2.63 23.93 25.59
C ARG A 30 1.60 24.65 24.72
N GLU A 31 1.00 25.71 25.23
CA GLU A 31 0.05 26.57 24.50
C GLU A 31 0.73 27.28 23.34
N CYS A 32 1.88 27.91 23.59
CA CYS A 32 2.71 28.54 22.57
C CYS A 32 3.12 27.55 21.47
N SER A 33 3.53 26.33 21.86
CA SER A 33 3.81 25.27 20.90
C SER A 33 2.57 24.76 20.16
N ALA A 34 1.36 24.86 20.73
CA ALA A 34 0.14 24.41 20.07
C ALA A 34 -0.34 25.46 19.05
N THR A 35 -0.25 26.74 19.38
CA THR A 35 -0.60 27.85 18.48
C THR A 35 0.26 27.84 17.23
N SER A 36 1.57 27.62 17.34
CA SER A 36 2.47 27.54 16.18
C SER A 36 2.21 26.33 15.28
N ARG A 37 1.52 25.29 15.76
CA ARG A 37 1.14 24.10 14.98
C ARG A 37 -0.21 24.25 14.29
N ARG A 38 -1.00 25.28 14.62
CA ARG A 38 -2.28 25.51 13.95
C ARG A 38 -1.98 26.09 12.57
N ASN A 39 -2.31 25.33 11.53
CA ASN A 39 -2.31 25.88 10.17
C ASN A 39 -3.49 26.83 10.01
N THR A 40 -3.20 28.07 9.65
CA THR A 40 -4.19 29.08 9.24
C THR A 40 -4.23 29.29 7.73
N ASP A 41 -3.38 28.58 6.98
CA ASP A 41 -3.32 28.69 5.53
C ASP A 41 -4.66 28.27 4.89
N ILE A 42 -5.19 29.13 4.04
CA ILE A 42 -6.34 28.82 3.18
C ILE A 42 -5.78 28.30 1.86
N VAL A 43 -6.23 27.12 1.45
CA VAL A 43 -5.84 26.47 0.20
C VAL A 43 -7.08 26.20 -0.63
N ALA A 44 -7.04 26.61 -1.89
CA ALA A 44 -8.07 26.31 -2.88
C ALA A 44 -7.98 24.85 -3.32
N CYS A 45 -9.13 24.18 -3.42
CA CYS A 45 -9.23 22.83 -3.95
C CYS A 45 -8.90 22.81 -5.45
N GLN A 46 -7.95 21.97 -5.88
CA GLN A 46 -7.57 21.86 -7.30
C GLN A 46 -8.68 21.30 -8.21
N TRP A 47 -9.71 20.66 -7.64
CA TRP A 47 -10.81 20.07 -8.41
C TRP A 47 -12.03 20.99 -8.51
N CYS A 48 -12.44 21.63 -7.40
CA CYS A 48 -13.68 22.43 -7.35
C CYS A 48 -13.46 23.92 -7.06
N GLY A 49 -12.23 24.36 -6.83
CA GLY A 49 -11.90 25.76 -6.53
C GLY A 49 -12.28 26.25 -5.13
N LYS A 50 -13.01 25.46 -4.33
CA LYS A 50 -13.44 25.88 -2.99
C LYS A 50 -12.25 26.10 -2.05
N GLU A 51 -12.27 27.23 -1.35
CA GLU A 51 -11.31 27.60 -0.33
C GLU A 51 -11.52 26.79 0.96
N THR A 52 -10.44 26.21 1.49
CA THR A 52 -10.50 25.43 2.73
C THR A 52 -9.27 25.63 3.59
N LEU A 53 -9.43 25.45 4.91
CA LEU A 53 -8.31 25.46 5.85
C LEU A 53 -7.40 24.24 5.61
N ARG A 54 -6.10 24.52 5.46
CA ARG A 54 -5.07 23.52 5.21
C ARG A 54 -4.81 22.67 6.44
N LYS A 55 -5.34 21.45 6.47
CA LYS A 55 -5.08 20.50 7.58
C LYS A 55 -3.72 19.82 7.45
N SER A 56 -3.19 19.70 6.23
CA SER A 56 -1.92 19.04 5.95
C SER A 56 -1.13 19.79 4.89
N THR A 57 0.20 19.77 5.01
CA THR A 57 1.11 20.37 4.02
C THR A 57 0.92 19.78 2.61
N ARG A 58 0.46 18.52 2.51
CA ARG A 58 0.24 17.81 1.24
C ARG A 58 -1.21 17.84 0.74
N GLN A 59 -2.10 18.58 1.40
CA GLN A 59 -3.52 18.62 1.03
C GLN A 59 -3.71 19.37 -0.30
N LYS A 60 -4.29 18.69 -1.31
CA LYS A 60 -4.61 19.26 -2.63
C LYS A 60 -6.10 19.52 -2.86
N TYR A 61 -6.94 18.81 -2.11
CA TYR A 61 -8.38 18.79 -2.31
C TYR A 61 -9.12 19.10 -1.01
N CYS A 62 -10.33 19.64 -1.13
CA CYS A 62 -11.18 19.97 0.02
C CYS A 62 -11.78 18.72 0.69
N SER A 63 -12.03 17.66 -0.07
CA SER A 63 -12.69 16.44 0.42
C SER A 63 -12.22 15.18 -0.31
N ARG A 64 -12.51 14.01 0.29
CA ARG A 64 -12.26 12.70 -0.34
C ARG A 64 -13.04 12.53 -1.64
N ALA A 65 -14.24 13.13 -1.74
CA ALA A 65 -15.04 13.11 -2.96
C ALA A 65 -14.35 13.85 -4.11
N CYS A 66 -13.81 15.04 -3.85
CA CYS A 66 -13.05 15.79 -4.88
C CYS A 66 -11.76 15.05 -5.28
N ALA A 67 -11.08 14.43 -4.31
CA ALA A 67 -9.91 13.60 -4.60
C ALA A 67 -10.26 12.40 -5.50
N ALA A 68 -11.35 11.69 -5.20
CA ALA A 68 -11.82 10.57 -6.01
C ALA A 68 -12.25 11.03 -7.41
N ALA A 69 -13.01 12.12 -7.52
CA ALA A 69 -13.46 12.66 -8.80
C ALA A 69 -12.26 13.03 -9.71
N SER A 70 -11.24 13.66 -9.15
CA SER A 70 -10.00 13.96 -9.89
C SER A 70 -9.28 12.69 -10.38
N ALA A 71 -9.26 11.63 -9.57
CA ALA A 71 -8.64 10.37 -9.94
C ALA A 71 -9.44 9.68 -11.05
N HIS A 72 -10.77 9.63 -10.93
CA HIS A 72 -11.64 9.06 -11.97
C HIS A 72 -11.45 9.78 -13.30
N ALA A 73 -11.48 11.11 -13.31
CA ALA A 73 -11.21 11.91 -14.51
C ALA A 73 -9.84 11.59 -15.14
N ALA A 74 -8.81 11.42 -14.32
CA ALA A 74 -7.47 11.06 -14.78
C ALA A 74 -7.35 9.60 -15.30
N HIS A 75 -8.23 8.69 -14.88
CA HIS A 75 -8.29 7.34 -15.42
C HIS A 75 -8.98 7.30 -16.79
N PHE A 76 -9.98 8.15 -17.02
CA PHE A 76 -10.66 8.25 -18.31
C PHE A 76 -9.80 8.90 -19.39
N SER A 77 -8.92 9.83 -19.01
CA SER A 77 -8.02 10.51 -19.97
C SER A 77 -6.78 9.68 -20.36
N LYS A 78 -6.53 8.53 -19.71
CA LYS A 78 -5.40 7.65 -20.07
C LYS A 78 -5.75 6.82 -21.32
N PRO A 79 -4.90 6.82 -22.36
CA PRO A 79 -5.12 5.99 -23.53
C PRO A 79 -5.07 4.51 -23.14
N GLN A 80 -6.11 3.74 -23.50
CA GLN A 80 -6.12 2.30 -23.27
C GLN A 80 -5.11 1.63 -24.22
N GLN A 81 -4.09 0.99 -23.66
CA GLN A 81 -3.08 0.28 -24.44
C GLN A 81 -3.71 -0.98 -25.06
N THR A 82 -3.53 -1.20 -26.36
CA THR A 82 -4.01 -2.40 -27.05
C THR A 82 -2.89 -3.42 -27.16
N ILE A 83 -3.03 -4.56 -26.49
CA ILE A 83 -2.08 -5.68 -26.54
C ILE A 83 -2.72 -6.83 -27.33
N ARG A 84 -1.91 -7.70 -27.94
CA ARG A 84 -2.40 -8.92 -28.62
C ARG A 84 -2.50 -10.07 -27.63
N CYS A 85 -3.61 -10.80 -27.66
CA CYS A 85 -3.79 -12.00 -26.84
C CYS A 85 -2.76 -13.08 -27.21
N ARG A 86 -2.12 -13.70 -26.21
CA ARG A 86 -1.13 -14.77 -26.43
C ARG A 86 -1.71 -16.04 -27.06
N THR A 87 -2.99 -16.33 -26.83
CA THR A 87 -3.64 -17.56 -27.31
C THR A 87 -4.24 -17.40 -28.70
N CYS A 88 -4.91 -16.28 -28.97
CA CYS A 88 -5.69 -16.09 -30.20
C CYS A 88 -5.20 -14.92 -31.07
N GLY A 89 -4.21 -14.13 -30.64
CA GLY A 89 -3.63 -13.02 -31.40
C GLY A 89 -4.51 -11.77 -31.54
N ARG A 90 -5.78 -11.81 -31.12
CA ARG A 90 -6.71 -10.67 -31.23
C ARG A 90 -6.24 -9.49 -30.37
N PRO A 91 -6.32 -8.24 -30.87
CA PRO A 91 -6.02 -7.05 -30.09
C PRO A 91 -7.11 -6.83 -29.03
N PHE A 92 -6.72 -6.53 -27.80
CA PHE A 92 -7.63 -6.25 -26.69
C PHE A 92 -7.01 -5.21 -25.73
N ALA A 93 -7.86 -4.56 -24.94
CA ALA A 93 -7.43 -3.66 -23.86
C ALA A 93 -7.33 -4.45 -22.53
N PRO A 94 -6.13 -4.59 -21.95
CA PRO A 94 -5.94 -5.31 -20.70
C PRO A 94 -6.50 -4.50 -19.52
N ARG A 95 -7.12 -5.20 -18.55
CA ARG A 95 -7.64 -4.56 -17.33
C ARG A 95 -6.52 -4.29 -16.32
N THR A 96 -5.54 -5.18 -16.29
CA THR A 96 -4.31 -5.06 -15.49
C THR A 96 -3.09 -5.23 -16.37
N ALA A 97 -1.94 -4.68 -15.98
CA ALA A 97 -0.70 -4.79 -16.75
C ALA A 97 -0.22 -6.24 -16.96
N THR A 98 -0.71 -7.19 -16.16
CA THR A 98 -0.36 -8.61 -16.21
C THR A 98 -1.33 -9.44 -17.07
N ASP A 99 -2.43 -8.85 -17.56
CA ASP A 99 -3.38 -9.58 -18.39
C ASP A 99 -2.80 -9.85 -19.78
N ALA A 100 -2.52 -11.12 -20.09
CA ALA A 100 -1.96 -11.58 -21.37
C ALA A 100 -3.01 -12.16 -22.34
N HIS A 101 -4.26 -12.31 -21.89
CA HIS A 101 -5.32 -12.99 -22.63
C HIS A 101 -6.56 -12.09 -22.75
N CYS A 102 -7.25 -12.15 -23.90
CA CYS A 102 -8.38 -11.27 -24.20
C CYS A 102 -9.63 -11.56 -23.35
N ASP A 103 -9.84 -12.81 -22.98
CA ASP A 103 -11.04 -13.26 -22.28
C ASP A 103 -10.76 -14.50 -21.41
N ALA A 104 -11.75 -14.86 -20.59
CA ALA A 104 -11.63 -16.00 -19.69
C ALA A 104 -11.39 -17.32 -20.44
N ARG A 105 -11.95 -17.50 -21.65
CA ARG A 105 -11.76 -18.74 -22.42
C ARG A 105 -10.32 -18.89 -22.88
N CYS A 106 -9.72 -17.84 -23.45
CA CYS A 106 -8.31 -17.86 -23.84
C CYS A 106 -7.37 -18.06 -22.64
N ARG A 107 -7.73 -17.55 -21.46
CA ARG A 107 -6.97 -17.75 -20.22
C ARG A 107 -7.04 -19.22 -19.74
N MET A 108 -8.23 -19.83 -19.80
CA MET A 108 -8.43 -21.22 -19.38
C MET A 108 -7.84 -22.23 -20.37
N ALA A 109 -7.91 -21.97 -21.68
CA ALA A 109 -7.30 -22.82 -22.71
C ALA A 109 -5.80 -23.02 -22.45
N ARG A 110 -5.08 -21.94 -22.12
CA ARG A 110 -3.65 -22.03 -21.75
C ARG A 110 -3.44 -22.80 -20.43
N LYS A 111 -4.31 -22.62 -19.43
CA LYS A 111 -4.15 -23.24 -18.09
C LYS A 111 -4.22 -24.77 -18.16
N GLN A 112 -5.01 -25.32 -19.09
CA GLN A 112 -5.11 -26.76 -19.32
C GLN A 112 -3.81 -27.35 -19.89
N GLU A 113 -3.14 -26.65 -20.81
CA GLU A 113 -1.83 -27.09 -21.33
C GLU A 113 -0.69 -26.95 -20.30
N SER A 114 -0.76 -25.96 -19.41
CA SER A 114 0.27 -25.73 -18.37
C SER A 114 0.01 -26.50 -17.07
N GLY A 115 -0.76 -27.60 -17.12
CA GLY A 115 -1.16 -28.35 -15.94
C GLY A 115 0.02 -29.06 -15.26
N HIS A 116 0.60 -28.44 -14.24
CA HIS A 116 1.05 -29.19 -13.06
C HIS A 116 -0.16 -29.31 -12.12
N GLY A 117 -1.08 -30.20 -12.49
CA GLY A 117 -2.18 -30.61 -11.65
C GLY A 117 -2.18 -32.12 -11.66
N TYR A 118 -1.95 -32.73 -10.50
CA TYR A 118 -2.14 -34.17 -10.32
C TYR A 118 -3.54 -34.50 -10.85
N GLY A 119 -3.63 -35.49 -11.75
CA GLY A 119 -4.92 -35.96 -12.22
C GLY A 119 -5.79 -36.30 -11.01
N MET A 120 -7.08 -36.00 -11.07
CA MET A 120 -8.04 -36.26 -9.98
C MET A 120 -8.09 -37.75 -9.55
N PHE A 121 -7.45 -38.64 -10.30
CA PHE A 121 -7.37 -40.09 -10.09
C PHE A 121 -5.93 -40.63 -9.93
N GLU A 122 -4.91 -39.77 -10.00
CA GLU A 122 -3.51 -40.18 -9.84
C GLU A 122 -3.09 -39.90 -8.41
N ASP A 123 -2.95 -40.97 -7.61
CA ASP A 123 -2.43 -40.87 -6.24
C ASP A 123 -0.97 -40.39 -6.29
N PRO A 124 -0.68 -39.17 -5.78
CA PRO A 124 0.66 -38.60 -5.84
C PRO A 124 1.71 -39.37 -5.00
N TRP A 125 1.27 -40.29 -4.13
CA TRP A 125 2.15 -41.22 -3.43
C TRP A 125 2.61 -42.38 -4.32
N ALA A 126 1.80 -42.80 -5.28
CA ALA A 126 2.12 -43.92 -6.18
C ALA A 126 3.13 -43.52 -7.28
N ASN A 127 3.14 -42.26 -7.71
CA ASN A 127 4.03 -41.77 -8.77
C ASN A 127 5.32 -41.10 -8.24
N GLY A 128 5.54 -41.09 -6.91
CA GLY A 128 6.75 -40.52 -6.28
C GLY A 128 6.90 -39.00 -6.42
N SER A 129 5.82 -38.28 -6.76
CA SER A 129 5.84 -36.84 -6.98
C SER A 129 5.83 -36.01 -5.68
N ILE A 130 5.43 -36.62 -4.55
CA ILE A 130 5.61 -36.04 -3.22
C ILE A 130 7.01 -36.43 -2.71
N PRO A 131 7.92 -35.46 -2.50
CA PRO A 131 9.22 -35.75 -1.89
C PRO A 131 9.00 -36.31 -0.47
N PRO A 132 9.81 -37.29 -0.04
CA PRO A 132 9.65 -37.89 1.29
C PRO A 132 9.67 -36.79 2.35
N ASP A 133 8.75 -36.86 3.31
CA ASP A 133 8.59 -35.84 4.34
C ASP A 133 9.95 -35.56 4.99
N ARG A 134 10.37 -34.29 4.96
CA ARG A 134 11.70 -33.87 5.44
C ARG A 134 11.92 -34.21 6.90
N TYR A 135 10.82 -34.43 7.63
CA TYR A 135 10.77 -34.73 9.06
C TYR A 135 10.34 -36.19 9.34
N GLY A 136 10.26 -37.06 8.33
CA GLY A 136 9.93 -38.48 8.54
C GLY A 136 10.96 -39.24 9.40
N LYS A 137 12.13 -38.64 9.66
CA LYS A 137 13.17 -39.14 10.56
C LYS A 137 13.13 -38.52 11.96
N ASP A 138 12.25 -37.55 12.21
CA ASP A 138 12.11 -36.93 13.52
C ASP A 138 11.31 -37.87 14.43
N LEU A 139 12.03 -38.50 15.36
CA LEU A 139 11.50 -39.44 16.37
C LEU A 139 10.38 -38.84 17.25
N TYR A 140 10.18 -37.51 17.22
CA TYR A 140 9.20 -36.80 18.02
C TYR A 140 7.79 -36.79 17.41
N ARG A 141 7.65 -37.19 16.13
CA ARG A 141 6.36 -37.15 15.41
C ARG A 141 5.92 -38.51 14.86
N MET A 142 6.57 -39.59 15.27
CA MET A 142 6.09 -40.93 14.95
C MET A 142 4.71 -41.12 15.60
N PRO A 143 3.70 -41.60 14.86
CA PRO A 143 2.42 -41.98 15.46
C PRO A 143 2.68 -43.12 16.45
N ASP A 144 2.22 -42.95 17.68
CA ASP A 144 2.29 -43.96 18.72
C ASP A 144 1.71 -45.27 18.20
N ALA A 145 2.50 -46.35 18.19
CA ALA A 145 2.08 -47.66 17.70
C ALA A 145 0.90 -48.29 18.47
N GLY A 146 0.43 -47.64 19.55
CA GLY A 146 -0.75 -48.05 20.33
C GLY A 146 -2.08 -47.44 19.86
N LEU A 147 -2.06 -46.40 19.04
CA LEU A 147 -3.26 -45.85 18.39
C LEU A 147 -3.12 -46.12 16.90
N GLY A 148 -3.47 -47.34 16.52
CA GLY A 148 -3.46 -47.78 15.13
C GLY A 148 -4.12 -46.77 14.20
N PHE A 149 -3.55 -46.66 13.00
CA PHE A 149 -4.24 -46.07 11.86
C PHE A 149 -5.50 -46.86 11.51
#